data_AF-A0A534SZS9-F1
#
_entry.id   AF-A0A534SZS9-F1
#
_cell.length_a   1.000
_cell.length_b   1.000
_cell.length_c   1.000
_cell.angle_alpha   90.00
_cell.angle_beta   90.00
_cell.angle_gamma   90.00
#
_symmetry.space_group_name_H-M   'P 1'
#
loop_
_entity.id
_entity.type
_entity.pdbx_description
1 polymer ?
#
loop_
_entity_poly.entity_id
_entity_poly.type
_entity_poly.pdbx_seq_one_letter_code
_entity_poly.pdbx_strand_id
1 'polypeptide(L)'
;MALAAFIPRPAAATQKFGPIQLSGNLQTQNLVRHPDDAHYEFIQNRNTARIQFDYDWLQSGLFYGKYNIPFIESSHLFVVYRGVYDSIYDTTPGFFEKSDIHGRAYPGLKTGQFLDIFDRATKVGVPNAAGSFTRLTRTQLSISGLTHGERDALKFDNQLREAYADIKFRTIPLTIRAGRQQIVWGETDNFRMLDRANPLDLTWHFQQEIPAPAFGWDQIRRPLWMFKFLYDLGDVWKLSQNFLEWYWNPGDWFPAKQAFLPRPWGLRFYDPLTNVVDGAFFDGTCFALSRIKETRGPRKGEPRCVALMNGTKLFEHGDYARNPLENSQVGVRYHAMAPFGLEFTLNYFYQRWSGDDGTNYAPIRGLAKNDVNNARAVQLYTKGIFPAEFIAPYVHTLGLSANYSDEAYTQTVFRAETVYDVGIPFFDLQKITVIDVPAVPGVTKKNMWKGMIGFDRPTWIKTVNKKSTILLTGQFFWHYLVNNPGCNAEEVAKLTPDQRARGGSCLAGGLDLPSSVRIPTNTPVFRDKIRTWEALATFAAIS
;
A
#
# COMPACT_ATOMS: atom_id res chain seq x y z
N MET A 1 -38.70 -15.69 -29.31
CA MET A 1 -38.75 -15.03 -27.99
C MET A 1 -37.93 -13.75 -28.12
N ALA A 2 -38.59 -12.60 -28.24
CA ALA A 2 -37.95 -11.33 -28.60
C ALA A 2 -37.21 -10.75 -27.40
N LEU A 3 -35.92 -10.47 -27.56
CA LEU A 3 -35.08 -9.78 -26.59
C LEU A 3 -35.47 -8.29 -26.61
N ALA A 4 -36.24 -7.84 -25.62
CA ALA A 4 -36.53 -6.44 -25.42
C ALA A 4 -35.26 -5.75 -24.90
N ALA A 5 -34.54 -5.07 -25.78
CA ALA A 5 -33.52 -4.11 -25.39
C ALA A 5 -34.22 -2.90 -24.75
N PHE A 6 -34.26 -2.87 -23.42
CA PHE A 6 -34.59 -1.65 -22.69
C PHE A 6 -33.45 -0.66 -22.90
N ILE A 7 -33.66 0.30 -23.81
CA ILE A 7 -32.84 1.50 -23.90
C ILE A 7 -33.03 2.24 -22.57
N PRO A 8 -32.00 2.39 -21.71
CA PRO A 8 -32.14 3.17 -20.51
C PRO A 8 -32.46 4.61 -20.91
N ARG A 9 -33.53 5.19 -20.35
CA ARG A 9 -33.78 6.64 -20.42
C ARG A 9 -32.54 7.36 -19.86
N PRO A 10 -32.18 8.56 -20.38
CA PRO A 10 -31.07 9.32 -19.81
C PRO A 10 -31.36 9.57 -18.34
N ALA A 11 -30.68 8.84 -17.46
CA ALA A 11 -30.73 9.12 -16.04
C ALA A 11 -30.14 10.52 -15.86
N ALA A 12 -30.92 11.44 -15.31
CA ALA A 12 -30.41 12.69 -14.77
C ALA A 12 -29.53 12.33 -13.55
N ALA A 13 -28.32 11.84 -13.81
CA ALA A 13 -27.37 11.36 -12.81
C ALA A 13 -26.88 12.50 -11.89
N THR A 14 -27.14 13.74 -12.28
CA THR A 14 -26.84 14.95 -11.54
C THR A 14 -28.12 15.78 -11.40
N GLN A 15 -28.54 16.03 -10.17
CA GLN A 15 -29.65 16.93 -9.84
C GLN A 15 -29.07 18.23 -9.29
N LYS A 16 -29.48 19.37 -9.85
CA LYS A 16 -29.02 20.69 -9.43
C LYS A 16 -30.19 21.50 -8.87
N PHE A 17 -30.01 22.00 -7.65
CA PHE A 17 -30.97 22.80 -6.90
C PHE A 17 -30.31 24.13 -6.50
N GLY A 18 -30.24 25.07 -7.45
CA GLY A 18 -29.54 26.34 -7.26
C GLY A 18 -28.03 26.12 -7.01
N PRO A 19 -27.49 26.53 -5.84
CA PRO A 19 -26.08 26.35 -5.49
C PRO A 19 -25.74 24.93 -5.04
N ILE A 20 -26.74 24.06 -4.86
CA ILE A 20 -26.55 22.67 -4.45
C ILE A 20 -26.59 21.77 -5.67
N GLN A 21 -25.66 20.83 -5.73
CA GLN A 21 -25.68 19.74 -6.70
C GLN A 21 -25.53 18.40 -5.97
N LEU A 22 -26.36 17.44 -6.36
CA LEU A 22 -26.33 16.07 -5.89
C LEU A 22 -26.12 15.16 -7.09
N SER A 23 -25.11 14.32 -7.05
CA SER A 23 -24.84 13.33 -8.07
C SER A 23 -24.42 12.01 -7.44
N GLY A 24 -24.33 10.96 -8.25
CA GLY A 24 -23.87 9.67 -7.76
C GLY A 24 -23.80 8.64 -8.85
N ASN A 25 -23.23 7.49 -8.50
CA ASN A 25 -23.20 6.34 -9.38
C ASN A 25 -23.30 5.03 -8.59
N LEU A 26 -23.84 4.01 -9.27
CA LEU A 26 -23.77 2.63 -8.84
C LEU A 26 -22.87 1.89 -9.84
N GLN A 27 -21.85 1.21 -9.34
CA GLN A 27 -20.89 0.46 -10.13
C GLN A 27 -20.84 -0.98 -9.63
N THR A 28 -20.98 -1.94 -10.53
CA THR A 28 -20.69 -3.36 -10.26
C THR A 28 -19.40 -3.73 -10.97
N GLN A 29 -18.50 -4.42 -10.26
CA GLN A 29 -17.26 -4.94 -10.80
C GLN A 29 -17.16 -6.43 -10.51
N ASN A 30 -16.94 -7.19 -11.57
CA ASN A 30 -16.70 -8.63 -11.52
C ASN A 30 -15.29 -8.89 -12.02
N LEU A 31 -14.45 -9.51 -11.19
CA LEU A 31 -13.10 -9.87 -11.61
C LEU A 31 -12.90 -11.36 -11.50
N VAL A 32 -12.20 -11.88 -12.51
CA VAL A 32 -11.83 -13.26 -12.59
C VAL A 32 -10.34 -13.35 -12.85
N ARG A 33 -9.68 -14.23 -12.11
CA ARG A 33 -8.29 -14.62 -12.28
C ARG A 33 -8.24 -15.96 -12.99
N HIS A 34 -7.31 -16.12 -13.92
CA HIS A 34 -7.17 -17.38 -14.64
C HIS A 34 -5.75 -17.53 -15.18
N PRO A 35 -5.02 -18.61 -14.83
CA PRO A 35 -3.74 -18.93 -15.44
C PRO A 35 -3.87 -19.63 -16.81
N ASP A 36 -4.91 -20.43 -17.03
CA ASP A 36 -5.23 -21.16 -18.28
C ASP A 36 -6.74 -21.51 -18.34
N ASP A 37 -7.25 -21.87 -19.54
CA ASP A 37 -8.68 -22.06 -19.86
C ASP A 37 -9.41 -23.05 -18.97
N ALA A 38 -8.67 -23.95 -18.32
CA ALA A 38 -9.20 -24.93 -17.39
C ALA A 38 -9.29 -24.42 -15.94
N HIS A 39 -8.75 -23.24 -15.61
CA HIS A 39 -8.66 -22.69 -14.26
C HIS A 39 -9.23 -21.27 -14.20
N TYR A 40 -10.56 -21.16 -14.12
CA TYR A 40 -11.28 -19.89 -13.99
C TYR A 40 -11.63 -19.61 -12.51
N GLU A 41 -11.18 -18.49 -11.95
CA GLU A 41 -11.38 -18.12 -10.54
C GLU A 41 -12.11 -16.78 -10.39
N PHE A 42 -13.34 -16.79 -9.89
CA PHE A 42 -14.13 -15.58 -9.62
C PHE A 42 -13.68 -14.83 -8.35
N ILE A 43 -12.67 -13.98 -8.46
CA ILE A 43 -11.97 -13.37 -7.32
C ILE A 43 -12.62 -12.10 -6.73
N GLN A 44 -13.66 -11.55 -7.35
CA GLN A 44 -14.35 -10.37 -6.82
C GLN A 44 -15.76 -10.16 -7.40
N ASN A 45 -16.72 -9.80 -6.54
CA ASN A 45 -18.01 -9.24 -6.93
C ASN A 45 -18.29 -7.98 -6.13
N ARG A 46 -17.67 -6.86 -6.53
CA ARG A 46 -17.72 -5.61 -5.78
C ARG A 46 -18.76 -4.66 -6.35
N ASN A 47 -19.72 -4.31 -5.52
CA ASN A 47 -20.75 -3.32 -5.79
C ASN A 47 -20.39 -2.05 -5.02
N THR A 48 -20.28 -0.93 -5.72
CA THR A 48 -19.92 0.38 -5.14
C THR A 48 -21.03 1.37 -5.42
N ALA A 49 -21.52 2.01 -4.37
CA ALA A 49 -22.40 3.17 -4.45
C ALA A 49 -21.64 4.42 -4.04
N ARG A 50 -21.66 5.46 -4.89
CA ARG A 50 -21.13 6.78 -4.53
C ARG A 50 -22.25 7.80 -4.56
N ILE A 51 -22.26 8.66 -3.55
CA ILE A 51 -23.14 9.81 -3.45
C ILE A 51 -22.24 11.02 -3.26
N GLN A 52 -22.35 11.98 -4.17
CA GLN A 52 -21.59 13.20 -4.19
C GLN A 52 -22.52 14.38 -3.96
N PHE A 53 -22.11 15.25 -3.06
CA PHE A 53 -22.78 16.49 -2.73
C PHE A 53 -21.80 17.65 -2.89
N ASP A 54 -22.21 18.61 -3.72
CA ASP A 54 -21.50 19.83 -4.04
C ASP A 54 -22.35 21.02 -3.59
N TYR A 55 -21.74 21.99 -2.89
CA TYR A 55 -22.45 23.17 -2.43
C TYR A 55 -21.60 24.44 -2.48
N ASP A 56 -21.96 25.34 -3.39
CA ASP A 56 -21.40 26.69 -3.48
C ASP A 56 -22.09 27.64 -2.48
N TRP A 57 -21.80 27.48 -1.20
CA TRP A 57 -22.49 28.22 -0.12
C TRP A 57 -22.12 29.70 -0.01
N LEU A 58 -21.02 30.10 -0.66
CA LEU A 58 -20.49 31.45 -0.66
C LEU A 58 -19.93 31.75 -2.04
N GLN A 59 -20.56 32.70 -2.73
CA GLN A 59 -20.15 33.16 -4.04
C GLN A 59 -20.05 34.69 -4.02
N SER A 60 -19.00 35.22 -4.65
CA SER A 60 -18.74 36.66 -4.70
C SER A 60 -18.78 37.31 -3.31
N GLY A 61 -18.27 36.60 -2.29
CA GLY A 61 -18.26 36.94 -0.86
C GLY A 61 -19.61 37.07 -0.17
N LEU A 62 -20.70 36.62 -0.77
CA LEU A 62 -22.00 36.56 -0.12
C LEU A 62 -22.30 35.13 0.34
N PHE A 63 -22.33 34.93 1.65
CA PHE A 63 -22.79 33.69 2.25
C PHE A 63 -24.33 33.65 2.26
N TYR A 64 -24.90 32.58 1.68
CA TYR A 64 -26.36 32.44 1.47
C TYR A 64 -27.02 33.65 0.76
N GLY A 65 -26.25 34.41 -0.04
CA GLY A 65 -26.74 35.63 -0.70
C GLY A 65 -27.12 36.77 0.26
N LYS A 66 -26.80 36.67 1.56
CA LYS A 66 -27.24 37.62 2.59
C LYS A 66 -26.10 38.23 3.39
N TYR A 67 -25.13 37.42 3.79
CA TYR A 67 -24.06 37.86 4.69
C TYR A 67 -22.78 38.12 3.90
N ASN A 68 -22.31 39.36 3.91
CA ASN A 68 -21.07 39.73 3.24
C ASN A 68 -19.85 39.31 4.08
N ILE A 69 -19.00 38.47 3.51
CA ILE A 69 -17.69 38.11 4.06
C ILE A 69 -16.62 38.79 3.19
N PRO A 70 -16.03 39.89 3.67
CA PRO A 70 -15.27 40.81 2.82
C PRO A 70 -13.92 40.24 2.34
N PHE A 71 -13.38 39.20 3.00
CA PHE A 71 -12.06 38.63 2.70
C PHE A 71 -12.11 37.34 1.87
N ILE A 72 -13.29 36.70 1.73
CA ILE A 72 -13.48 35.47 0.95
C ILE A 72 -14.16 35.81 -0.38
N GLU A 73 -13.59 35.33 -1.48
CA GLU A 73 -14.15 35.49 -2.82
C GLU A 73 -15.23 34.44 -3.07
N SER A 74 -14.89 33.18 -2.84
CA SER A 74 -15.76 32.03 -3.01
C SER A 74 -15.39 30.92 -2.04
N SER A 75 -16.36 30.12 -1.66
CA SER A 75 -16.11 28.86 -0.97
C SER A 75 -17.07 27.78 -1.45
N HIS A 76 -16.53 26.58 -1.59
CA HIS A 76 -17.21 25.41 -2.13
C HIS A 76 -17.06 24.24 -1.15
N LEU A 77 -18.17 23.62 -0.78
CA LEU A 77 -18.20 22.41 0.05
C LEU A 77 -18.40 21.18 -0.84
N PHE A 78 -17.49 20.22 -0.72
CA PHE A 78 -17.50 18.96 -1.45
C PHE A 78 -17.57 17.78 -0.48
N VAL A 79 -18.53 16.86 -0.70
CA VAL A 79 -18.69 15.65 0.11
C VAL A 79 -18.96 14.45 -0.79
N VAL A 80 -18.21 13.38 -0.59
CA VAL A 80 -18.44 12.08 -1.24
C VAL A 80 -18.56 10.99 -0.19
N TYR A 81 -19.69 10.32 -0.18
CA TYR A 81 -19.88 9.05 0.52
C TYR A 81 -19.66 7.89 -0.46
N ARG A 82 -18.96 6.86 -0.01
CA ARG A 82 -18.75 5.61 -0.76
C ARG A 82 -19.16 4.42 0.10
N GLY A 83 -20.19 3.71 -0.33
CA GLY A 83 -20.57 2.41 0.21
C GLY A 83 -20.13 1.30 -0.72
N VAL A 84 -19.56 0.24 -0.16
CA VAL A 84 -19.10 -0.93 -0.91
C VAL A 84 -19.68 -2.18 -0.30
N TYR A 85 -20.10 -3.10 -1.16
CA TYR A 85 -20.46 -4.47 -0.82
C TYR A 85 -19.78 -5.46 -1.78
N ASP A 86 -18.96 -6.36 -1.24
CA ASP A 86 -18.29 -7.42 -1.99
C ASP A 86 -18.89 -8.79 -1.65
N SER A 87 -19.71 -9.33 -2.56
CA SER A 87 -20.50 -10.54 -2.30
C SER A 87 -19.67 -11.83 -2.31
N ILE A 88 -18.37 -11.75 -2.65
CA ILE A 88 -17.47 -12.91 -2.57
C ILE A 88 -17.35 -13.48 -1.15
N TYR A 89 -17.54 -12.64 -0.14
CA TYR A 89 -17.51 -13.05 1.26
C TYR A 89 -18.80 -13.75 1.73
N ASP A 90 -19.89 -13.64 0.96
CA ASP A 90 -21.13 -14.40 1.20
C ASP A 90 -21.17 -15.68 0.36
N THR A 91 -20.75 -15.62 -0.91
CA THR A 91 -20.71 -16.78 -1.81
C THR A 91 -19.54 -17.73 -1.50
N THR A 92 -18.44 -17.20 -0.95
CA THR A 92 -17.21 -17.92 -0.59
C THR A 92 -16.78 -18.95 -1.63
N PRO A 93 -16.53 -18.53 -2.88
CA PRO A 93 -16.27 -19.52 -3.91
C PRO A 93 -14.95 -20.25 -3.62
N GLY A 94 -14.89 -21.53 -3.96
CA GLY A 94 -13.87 -22.47 -3.50
C GLY A 94 -12.51 -22.32 -4.19
N PHE A 95 -11.89 -21.14 -4.12
CA PHE A 95 -10.54 -20.90 -4.63
C PHE A 95 -9.50 -21.49 -3.69
N PHE A 96 -8.49 -22.10 -4.29
CA PHE A 96 -7.38 -22.67 -3.54
C PHE A 96 -6.08 -22.30 -4.22
N GLU A 97 -5.35 -21.39 -3.58
CA GLU A 97 -3.94 -21.17 -3.89
C GLU A 97 -3.20 -22.51 -3.76
N LYS A 98 -2.40 -22.85 -4.78
CA LYS A 98 -1.62 -24.10 -4.81
C LYS A 98 -0.32 -23.97 -4.03
N SER A 99 0.18 -22.75 -3.89
CA SER A 99 1.42 -22.44 -3.18
C SER A 99 1.38 -20.99 -2.69
N ASP A 100 1.94 -20.72 -1.53
CA ASP A 100 2.19 -19.36 -1.07
C ASP A 100 3.53 -18.84 -1.60
N ILE A 101 3.93 -17.63 -1.18
CA ILE A 101 5.25 -17.11 -1.51
C ILE A 101 6.32 -18.09 -1.07
N HIS A 102 6.19 -18.78 0.08
CA HIS A 102 7.20 -19.66 0.66
C HIS A 102 7.51 -20.91 -0.18
N GLY A 103 6.65 -21.26 -1.15
CA GLY A 103 6.88 -22.41 -2.03
C GLY A 103 7.02 -23.70 -1.22
N ARG A 104 7.90 -24.62 -1.66
CA ARG A 104 8.12 -25.91 -0.98
C ARG A 104 9.11 -25.79 0.17
N ALA A 105 8.75 -25.05 1.22
CA ALA A 105 9.60 -24.81 2.39
C ALA A 105 9.24 -25.68 3.62
N TYR A 106 8.21 -26.53 3.54
CA TYR A 106 7.65 -27.22 4.71
C TYR A 106 7.96 -28.72 4.68
N PRO A 107 8.48 -29.33 5.77
CA PRO A 107 8.75 -30.77 5.80
C PRO A 107 7.48 -31.62 5.66
N GLY A 108 7.57 -32.66 4.83
CA GLY A 108 6.54 -33.67 4.67
C GLY A 108 6.69 -34.85 5.65
N LEU A 109 5.90 -35.90 5.42
CA LEU A 109 5.96 -37.13 6.23
C LEU A 109 7.17 -38.01 5.89
N LYS A 110 7.75 -37.84 4.70
CA LYS A 110 8.93 -38.58 4.24
C LYS A 110 10.18 -37.72 4.38
N THR A 111 11.29 -38.33 4.78
CA THR A 111 12.61 -37.67 4.81
C THR A 111 12.94 -37.07 3.44
N GLY A 112 13.36 -35.81 3.41
CA GLY A 112 13.67 -35.08 2.17
C GLY A 112 12.45 -34.64 1.35
N GLN A 113 11.22 -34.90 1.80
CA GLN A 113 10.02 -34.38 1.16
C GLN A 113 9.74 -32.96 1.64
N PHE A 114 9.59 -32.03 0.69
CA PHE A 114 9.17 -30.66 0.96
C PHE A 114 7.83 -30.36 0.29
N LEU A 115 6.94 -29.76 1.06
CA LEU A 115 5.56 -29.43 0.74
C LEU A 115 5.41 -27.91 0.72
N ASP A 116 4.40 -27.42 0.01
CA ASP A 116 3.86 -26.08 0.22
C ASP A 116 3.02 -26.00 1.51
N ILE A 117 2.63 -24.80 1.92
CA ILE A 117 1.87 -24.56 3.15
C ILE A 117 0.53 -25.31 3.18
N PHE A 118 -0.16 -25.42 2.03
CA PHE A 118 -1.47 -26.06 1.92
C PHE A 118 -1.34 -27.58 2.05
N ASP A 119 -0.36 -28.16 1.37
CA ASP A 119 -0.02 -29.58 1.50
C ASP A 119 0.48 -29.91 2.91
N ARG A 120 1.27 -29.03 3.55
CA ARG A 120 1.68 -29.20 4.95
C ARG A 120 0.48 -29.21 5.88
N ALA A 121 -0.44 -28.28 5.72
CA ALA A 121 -1.64 -28.17 6.54
C ALA A 121 -2.62 -29.34 6.36
N THR A 122 -2.73 -29.88 5.14
CA THR A 122 -3.71 -30.93 4.80
C THR A 122 -3.16 -32.35 4.99
N LYS A 123 -1.90 -32.62 4.62
CA LYS A 123 -1.30 -33.96 4.67
C LYS A 123 -0.65 -34.26 6.02
N VAL A 124 -0.01 -33.27 6.62
CA VAL A 124 0.68 -33.42 7.91
C VAL A 124 -0.18 -32.87 9.05
N GLY A 125 -0.69 -31.64 8.92
CA GLY A 125 -1.54 -30.98 9.93
C GLY A 125 -0.78 -29.95 10.76
N VAL A 126 -1.52 -29.15 11.54
CA VAL A 126 -0.93 -28.17 12.46
C VAL A 126 -0.73 -28.79 13.85
N PRO A 127 0.32 -28.44 14.60
CA PRO A 127 0.48 -28.88 15.98
C PRO A 127 -0.77 -28.63 16.82
N ASN A 128 -1.00 -29.49 17.80
CA ASN A 128 -2.04 -29.28 18.81
C ASN A 128 -1.52 -29.53 20.24
N ALA A 129 -2.27 -29.03 21.22
CA ALA A 129 -1.90 -29.11 22.63
C ALA A 129 -1.77 -30.54 23.18
N ALA A 130 -2.27 -31.56 22.47
CA ALA A 130 -2.11 -32.97 22.84
C ALA A 130 -0.78 -33.58 22.33
N GLY A 131 0.08 -32.79 21.69
CA GLY A 131 1.35 -33.26 21.10
C GLY A 131 1.17 -34.02 19.78
N SER A 132 0.00 -33.91 19.16
CA SER A 132 -0.31 -34.51 17.85
C SER A 132 -0.50 -33.42 16.79
N PHE A 133 -0.98 -33.81 15.60
CA PHE A 133 -1.28 -32.89 14.51
C PHE A 133 -2.76 -32.91 14.14
N THR A 134 -3.36 -31.73 14.04
CA THR A 134 -4.72 -31.52 13.53
C THR A 134 -4.63 -31.21 12.04
N ARG A 135 -5.10 -32.13 11.18
CA ARG A 135 -5.18 -31.89 9.72
C ARG A 135 -6.27 -30.88 9.41
N LEU A 136 -5.94 -29.93 8.54
CA LEU A 136 -6.89 -28.95 8.03
C LEU A 136 -7.41 -29.40 6.66
N THR A 137 -8.63 -28.98 6.32
CA THR A 137 -9.14 -29.11 4.96
C THR A 137 -8.76 -27.89 4.13
N ARG A 138 -8.74 -28.03 2.80
CA ARG A 138 -8.53 -26.88 1.91
C ARG A 138 -9.59 -25.79 2.11
N THR A 139 -10.83 -26.17 2.39
CA THR A 139 -11.93 -25.22 2.68
C THR A 139 -11.69 -24.41 3.96
N GLN A 140 -11.04 -24.98 4.97
CA GLN A 140 -10.63 -24.25 6.18
C GLN A 140 -9.50 -23.23 5.91
N LEU A 141 -8.80 -23.38 4.79
CA LEU A 141 -7.75 -22.50 4.30
C LEU A 141 -8.28 -21.50 3.24
N SER A 142 -9.57 -21.53 2.90
CA SER A 142 -10.16 -20.55 1.98
C SER A 142 -11.04 -19.54 2.71
N ILE A 143 -11.69 -18.64 1.97
CA ILE A 143 -12.65 -17.65 2.51
C ILE A 143 -13.75 -18.34 3.34
N SER A 144 -14.17 -19.54 2.94
CA SER A 144 -15.17 -20.33 3.68
C SER A 144 -14.71 -20.73 5.10
N GLY A 145 -13.39 -20.75 5.34
CA GLY A 145 -12.80 -21.02 6.65
C GLY A 145 -12.87 -19.84 7.62
N LEU A 146 -13.09 -18.61 7.13
CA LEU A 146 -13.34 -17.44 7.97
C LEU A 146 -14.69 -17.57 8.68
N THR A 147 -14.79 -17.08 9.90
CA THR A 147 -16.07 -17.01 10.63
C THR A 147 -17.04 -16.03 9.96
N HIS A 148 -18.34 -16.18 10.22
CA HIS A 148 -19.35 -15.26 9.67
C HIS A 148 -19.06 -13.79 10.00
N GLY A 149 -18.67 -13.50 11.24
CA GLY A 149 -18.30 -12.14 11.67
C GLY A 149 -17.04 -11.60 10.97
N GLU A 150 -16.04 -12.45 10.72
CA GLU A 150 -14.85 -12.06 9.94
C GLU A 150 -15.22 -11.75 8.48
N ARG A 151 -16.11 -12.54 7.87
CA ARG A 151 -16.60 -12.28 6.50
C ARG A 151 -17.45 -11.01 6.43
N ASP A 152 -18.32 -10.77 7.41
CA ASP A 152 -19.13 -9.55 7.50
C ASP A 152 -18.27 -8.29 7.66
N ALA A 153 -17.18 -8.37 8.42
CA ALA A 153 -16.23 -7.27 8.57
C ALA A 153 -15.45 -6.96 7.28
N LEU A 154 -15.37 -7.91 6.33
CA LEU A 154 -14.65 -7.77 5.08
C LEU A 154 -15.55 -7.40 3.89
N LYS A 155 -16.83 -7.80 3.93
CA LYS A 155 -17.75 -7.63 2.80
C LYS A 155 -18.22 -6.20 2.60
N PHE A 156 -18.24 -5.40 3.67
CA PHE A 156 -18.66 -4.00 3.60
C PHE A 156 -17.49 -3.04 3.81
N ASP A 157 -17.42 -2.00 2.98
CA ASP A 157 -16.51 -0.87 3.19
C ASP A 157 -17.27 0.43 2.96
N ASN A 158 -17.67 1.07 4.06
CA ASN A 158 -18.49 2.28 4.08
C ASN A 158 -17.66 3.45 4.60
N GLN A 159 -17.47 4.47 3.77
CA GLN A 159 -16.55 5.56 4.05
C GLN A 159 -17.17 6.90 3.67
N LEU A 160 -17.07 7.88 4.58
CA LEU A 160 -17.00 9.28 4.17
C LEU A 160 -15.66 9.43 3.43
N ARG A 161 -15.72 9.32 2.11
CA ARG A 161 -14.54 9.18 1.28
C ARG A 161 -13.82 10.52 1.25
N GLU A 162 -14.49 11.57 0.81
CA GLU A 162 -13.97 12.93 0.79
C GLU A 162 -14.98 13.89 1.40
N ALA A 163 -14.50 14.91 2.10
CA ALA A 163 -15.31 15.92 2.76
C ALA A 163 -14.43 17.13 3.05
N TYR A 164 -14.43 18.11 2.16
CA TYR A 164 -13.58 19.29 2.28
C TYR A 164 -14.27 20.55 1.80
N ALA A 165 -13.77 21.69 2.28
CA ALA A 165 -14.14 23.00 1.77
C ALA A 165 -12.94 23.64 1.08
N ASP A 166 -13.17 24.17 -0.11
CA ASP A 166 -12.25 25.09 -0.80
C ASP A 166 -12.63 26.52 -0.44
N ILE A 167 -11.64 27.35 -0.14
CA ILE A 167 -11.79 28.75 0.27
C ILE A 167 -10.80 29.58 -0.55
N LYS A 168 -11.32 30.45 -1.41
CA LYS A 168 -10.52 31.39 -2.21
C LYS A 168 -10.58 32.78 -1.58
N PHE A 169 -9.43 33.38 -1.32
CA PHE A 169 -9.33 34.72 -0.74
C PHE A 169 -9.38 35.80 -1.83
N ARG A 170 -9.96 36.97 -1.51
CA ARG A 170 -10.09 38.08 -2.49
C ARG A 170 -8.81 38.87 -2.71
N THR A 171 -8.12 39.19 -1.63
CA THR A 171 -7.03 40.18 -1.60
C THR A 171 -5.64 39.54 -1.61
N ILE A 172 -5.58 38.24 -1.35
CA ILE A 172 -4.35 37.45 -1.31
C ILE A 172 -4.55 36.32 -2.31
N PRO A 173 -3.58 36.02 -3.20
CA PRO A 173 -3.67 34.97 -4.21
C PRO A 173 -3.52 33.58 -3.58
N LEU A 174 -4.33 33.29 -2.56
CA LEU A 174 -4.29 32.08 -1.75
C LEU A 174 -5.63 31.35 -1.85
N THR A 175 -5.55 30.06 -2.09
CA THR A 175 -6.66 29.11 -1.95
C THR A 175 -6.32 28.10 -0.88
N ILE A 176 -7.25 27.85 0.05
CA ILE A 176 -7.10 26.85 1.10
C ILE A 176 -8.16 25.77 0.90
N ARG A 177 -7.73 24.51 0.89
CA ARG A 177 -8.60 23.34 0.98
C ARG A 177 -8.44 22.69 2.35
N ALA A 178 -9.51 22.66 3.13
CA ALA A 178 -9.50 22.07 4.47
C ALA A 178 -10.52 20.94 4.56
N GLY A 179 -10.07 19.76 5.02
CA GLY A 179 -10.94 18.62 5.25
C GLY A 179 -10.34 17.29 4.81
N ARG A 180 -11.18 16.28 4.69
CA ARG A 180 -10.82 14.94 4.25
C ARG A 180 -10.66 14.89 2.74
N GLN A 181 -9.43 14.76 2.26
CA GLN A 181 -9.10 14.96 0.85
C GLN A 181 -7.97 14.03 0.37
N GLN A 182 -7.79 14.01 -0.95
CA GLN A 182 -6.64 13.41 -1.63
C GLN A 182 -5.75 14.52 -2.19
N ILE A 183 -4.44 14.26 -2.24
CA ILE A 183 -3.42 15.10 -2.86
C ILE A 183 -2.71 14.25 -3.91
N VAL A 184 -2.63 14.77 -5.13
CA VAL A 184 -2.08 14.12 -6.32
C VAL A 184 -1.07 15.07 -6.94
N TRP A 185 0.20 14.68 -6.93
CA TRP A 185 1.34 15.47 -7.44
C TRP A 185 2.18 14.71 -8.46
N GLY A 186 2.00 13.40 -8.60
CA GLY A 186 2.77 12.57 -9.52
C GLY A 186 2.06 12.33 -10.85
N GLU A 187 2.87 11.86 -11.80
CA GLU A 187 2.56 11.64 -13.21
C GLU A 187 2.93 10.23 -13.65
N THR A 188 3.71 9.50 -12.84
CA THR A 188 4.09 8.12 -13.13
C THR A 188 2.93 7.17 -13.01
N ASP A 189 2.72 6.39 -14.08
CA ASP A 189 1.83 5.24 -14.03
C ASP A 189 2.55 4.06 -13.34
N ASN A 190 1.80 3.23 -12.60
CA ASN A 190 2.25 1.94 -12.04
C ASN A 190 3.28 2.02 -10.87
N PHE A 191 4.23 2.95 -10.85
CA PHE A 191 5.18 3.16 -9.74
C PHE A 191 4.90 4.46 -9.00
N ARG A 192 4.75 4.37 -7.67
CA ARG A 192 4.30 5.49 -6.85
C ARG A 192 5.46 6.36 -6.38
N MET A 193 5.71 7.46 -7.07
CA MET A 193 6.77 8.40 -6.70
C MET A 193 6.18 9.65 -6.05
N LEU A 194 6.09 10.80 -6.71
CA LEU A 194 5.60 12.06 -6.12
C LEU A 194 4.18 11.97 -5.57
N ASP A 195 3.43 10.99 -6.06
CA ASP A 195 2.05 10.79 -5.73
C ASP A 195 1.81 10.14 -4.36
N ARG A 196 2.56 10.50 -3.32
CA ARG A 196 2.73 9.75 -2.05
C ARG A 196 2.12 10.33 -0.77
N ALA A 197 1.41 11.44 -0.86
CA ALA A 197 0.80 12.08 0.32
C ALA A 197 -0.28 11.21 1.00
N ASN A 198 -1.02 10.41 0.23
CA ASN A 198 -2.16 9.61 0.70
C ASN A 198 -1.91 8.09 0.60
N PRO A 199 -1.64 7.35 1.67
CA PRO A 199 -1.42 5.89 1.64
C PRO A 199 -2.49 5.10 0.84
N LEU A 200 -2.15 3.95 0.25
CA LEU A 200 -3.09 3.13 -0.53
C LEU A 200 -3.85 2.11 0.31
N ASP A 201 -5.06 1.73 -0.14
CA ASP A 201 -5.78 0.52 0.23
C ASP A 201 -5.50 -0.57 -0.81
N LEU A 202 -4.50 -1.40 -0.51
CA LEU A 202 -4.03 -2.46 -1.40
C LEU A 202 -4.91 -3.72 -1.33
N THR A 203 -5.98 -3.72 -0.53
CA THR A 203 -6.70 -4.95 -0.17
C THR A 203 -7.73 -5.42 -1.17
N TRP A 204 -7.82 -4.75 -2.33
CA TRP A 204 -8.76 -5.10 -3.39
C TRP A 204 -8.28 -4.88 -4.81
N HIS A 205 -7.08 -4.32 -5.06
CA HIS A 205 -6.41 -4.24 -6.38
C HIS A 205 -4.87 -4.12 -6.29
N PHE A 206 -4.25 -4.32 -5.13
CA PHE A 206 -2.84 -3.96 -4.90
C PHE A 206 -2.51 -2.55 -5.46
N GLN A 207 -1.38 -2.42 -6.16
CA GLN A 207 -0.93 -1.21 -6.85
C GLN A 207 -1.31 -1.21 -8.34
N GLN A 208 -1.97 -2.26 -8.84
CA GLN A 208 -2.20 -2.52 -10.25
C GLN A 208 -3.68 -2.34 -10.62
N GLU A 209 -3.96 -1.39 -11.51
CA GLU A 209 -5.29 -1.18 -12.08
C GLU A 209 -5.28 -1.48 -13.59
N ILE A 210 -4.96 -2.74 -13.91
CA ILE A 210 -5.03 -3.28 -15.26
C ILE A 210 -6.09 -4.40 -15.28
N PRO A 211 -6.97 -4.50 -16.30
CA PRO A 211 -7.01 -3.76 -17.56
C PRO A 211 -8.10 -2.68 -17.65
N ALA A 212 -8.07 -1.96 -18.76
CA ALA A 212 -8.88 -0.80 -19.07
C ALA A 212 -10.41 -0.96 -18.82
N PRO A 213 -11.11 0.15 -18.48
CA PRO A 213 -10.55 1.47 -18.22
C PRO A 213 -9.78 1.45 -16.91
N ALA A 214 -8.52 1.89 -16.94
CA ALA A 214 -7.72 2.05 -15.74
C ALA A 214 -8.45 3.09 -14.88
N PHE A 215 -9.17 2.62 -13.86
CA PHE A 215 -9.37 3.43 -12.69
C PHE A 215 -7.94 3.73 -12.21
N GLY A 216 -7.61 5.00 -11.97
CA GLY A 216 -6.28 5.32 -11.49
C GLY A 216 -6.25 5.14 -9.98
N TRP A 217 -5.13 5.47 -9.34
CA TRP A 217 -5.02 5.36 -7.88
C TRP A 217 -6.08 6.18 -7.13
N ASP A 218 -6.92 6.96 -7.82
CA ASP A 218 -8.04 7.73 -7.29
C ASP A 218 -9.01 6.88 -6.48
N GLN A 219 -9.14 5.59 -6.81
CA GLN A 219 -10.03 4.67 -6.10
C GLN A 219 -9.42 4.06 -4.85
N ILE A 220 -8.13 3.73 -4.90
CA ILE A 220 -7.43 3.01 -3.83
C ILE A 220 -6.69 3.92 -2.86
N ARG A 221 -6.37 5.17 -3.22
CA ARG A 221 -5.83 6.16 -2.27
C ARG A 221 -6.77 6.28 -1.06
N ARG A 222 -6.19 6.45 0.11
CA ARG A 222 -6.93 6.66 1.35
C ARG A 222 -6.90 8.16 1.69
N PRO A 223 -8.04 8.86 1.64
CA PRO A 223 -8.10 10.28 1.97
C PRO A 223 -7.69 10.51 3.41
N LEU A 224 -7.23 11.73 3.69
CA LEU A 224 -6.76 12.14 5.01
C LEU A 224 -7.35 13.51 5.34
N TRP A 225 -7.60 13.75 6.63
CA TRP A 225 -7.93 15.08 7.13
C TRP A 225 -6.68 15.96 7.09
N MET A 226 -6.68 16.93 6.18
CA MET A 226 -5.51 17.77 5.90
C MET A 226 -5.92 19.20 5.55
N PHE A 227 -4.95 20.10 5.65
CA PHE A 227 -4.98 21.41 5.01
C PHE A 227 -4.09 21.37 3.79
N LYS A 228 -4.56 21.97 2.70
CA LYS A 228 -3.80 22.21 1.48
C LYS A 228 -3.90 23.70 1.16
N PHE A 229 -2.79 24.28 0.78
CA PHE A 229 -2.64 25.70 0.48
C PHE A 229 -2.08 25.81 -0.93
N LEU A 230 -2.65 26.70 -1.72
CA LEU A 230 -2.19 27.00 -3.07
C LEU A 230 -2.04 28.51 -3.17
N TYR A 231 -0.80 28.96 -3.35
CA TYR A 231 -0.45 30.37 -3.50
C TYR A 231 0.01 30.63 -4.94
N ASP A 232 -0.73 31.45 -5.67
CA ASP A 232 -0.39 31.85 -7.03
C ASP A 232 0.67 32.95 -6.98
N LEU A 233 1.80 32.70 -7.64
CA LEU A 233 2.96 33.59 -7.69
C LEU A 233 2.97 34.45 -8.97
N GLY A 234 2.08 34.18 -9.92
CA GLY A 234 2.08 34.81 -11.24
C GLY A 234 3.30 34.44 -12.07
N ASP A 235 3.82 35.41 -12.82
CA ASP A 235 5.05 35.25 -13.60
C ASP A 235 6.27 35.65 -12.74
N VAL A 236 7.22 34.72 -12.61
CA VAL A 236 8.46 34.90 -11.86
C VAL A 236 9.62 34.80 -12.82
N TRP A 237 10.34 35.92 -13.01
CA TRP A 237 11.43 36.00 -13.99
C TRP A 237 10.93 35.66 -15.41
N LYS A 238 11.47 34.60 -16.01
CA LYS A 238 11.09 34.07 -17.32
C LYS A 238 10.15 32.86 -17.21
N LEU A 239 9.76 32.48 -16.00
CA LEU A 239 8.86 31.36 -15.78
C LEU A 239 7.43 31.88 -15.68
N SER A 240 6.49 31.18 -16.29
CA SER A 240 5.06 31.46 -16.20
C SER A 240 4.33 30.40 -15.38
N GLN A 241 3.06 30.68 -15.03
CA GLN A 241 2.19 29.76 -14.28
C GLN A 241 2.83 29.28 -12.96
N ASN A 242 3.51 30.18 -12.25
CA ASN A 242 4.20 29.81 -11.03
C ASN A 242 3.20 29.70 -9.88
N PHE A 243 3.24 28.59 -9.17
CA PHE A 243 2.52 28.49 -7.90
C PHE A 243 3.33 27.72 -6.87
N LEU A 244 3.07 28.05 -5.61
CA LEU A 244 3.53 27.30 -4.47
C LEU A 244 2.35 26.58 -3.83
N GLU A 245 2.43 25.26 -3.76
CA GLU A 245 1.44 24.42 -3.10
C GLU A 245 2.08 23.73 -1.90
N TRP A 246 1.38 23.66 -0.77
CA TRP A 246 1.84 22.87 0.36
C TRP A 246 0.66 22.26 1.10
N TYR A 247 0.93 21.18 1.82
CA TYR A 247 -0.06 20.55 2.68
C TYR A 247 0.47 20.29 4.07
N TRP A 248 -0.47 20.22 5.00
CA TRP A 248 -0.23 19.81 6.37
C TRP A 248 -1.30 18.82 6.80
N ASN A 249 -0.86 17.64 7.21
CA ASN A 249 -1.68 16.66 7.91
C ASN A 249 -1.36 16.74 9.40
N PRO A 250 -2.32 17.09 10.27
CA PRO A 250 -2.08 17.31 11.69
C PRO A 250 -2.18 16.04 12.56
N GLY A 251 -2.05 14.82 12.01
CA GLY A 251 -2.12 13.60 12.84
C GLY A 251 -2.99 12.47 12.30
N ASP A 252 -3.69 12.66 11.19
CA ASP A 252 -4.67 11.70 10.67
C ASP A 252 -4.04 10.57 9.84
N TRP A 253 -2.74 10.63 9.55
CA TRP A 253 -2.07 9.61 8.76
C TRP A 253 -2.13 8.20 9.37
N PHE A 254 -2.14 7.20 8.49
CA PHE A 254 -2.13 5.77 8.78
C PHE A 254 -1.29 5.06 7.71
N PRO A 255 -0.78 3.84 7.93
CA PRO A 255 -0.01 3.13 6.92
C PRO A 255 -0.88 2.68 5.74
N ALA A 256 -0.23 2.17 4.69
CA ALA A 256 -0.93 1.48 3.62
C ALA A 256 -1.69 0.26 4.17
N LYS A 257 -2.94 0.10 3.75
CA LYS A 257 -3.78 -1.01 4.20
C LYS A 257 -3.43 -2.24 3.37
N GLN A 258 -2.97 -3.29 4.05
CA GLN A 258 -2.59 -4.55 3.44
C GLN A 258 -3.44 -5.69 3.98
N ALA A 259 -3.48 -6.78 3.24
CA ALA A 259 -4.22 -7.98 3.56
C ALA A 259 -3.39 -9.20 3.21
N PHE A 260 -3.78 -10.35 3.75
CA PHE A 260 -3.12 -11.64 3.53
C PHE A 260 -4.15 -12.65 3.00
N LEU A 261 -3.67 -13.82 2.59
CA LEU A 261 -4.55 -14.97 2.36
C LEU A 261 -5.41 -15.24 3.61
N PRO A 262 -6.67 -15.70 3.45
CA PRO A 262 -7.29 -16.17 2.21
C PRO A 262 -8.04 -15.09 1.41
N ARG A 263 -7.78 -13.79 1.66
CA ARG A 263 -8.42 -12.73 0.87
C ARG A 263 -7.91 -12.79 -0.58
N PRO A 264 -8.77 -12.69 -1.61
CA PRO A 264 -8.35 -12.82 -3.02
C PRO A 264 -7.27 -11.83 -3.46
N TRP A 265 -7.31 -10.62 -2.88
CA TRP A 265 -6.34 -9.53 -3.07
C TRP A 265 -5.41 -9.34 -1.87
N GLY A 266 -5.30 -10.36 -1.02
CA GLY A 266 -4.27 -10.41 0.00
C GLY A 266 -2.93 -10.82 -0.59
N LEU A 267 -1.84 -10.38 0.03
CA LEU A 267 -0.50 -10.89 -0.25
C LEU A 267 -0.53 -12.41 -0.26
N ARG A 268 0.24 -13.05 -1.15
CA ARG A 268 0.20 -14.50 -1.41
C ARG A 268 0.82 -15.36 -0.30
N PHE A 269 0.53 -15.04 0.95
CA PHE A 269 0.84 -15.81 2.15
C PHE A 269 -0.16 -15.42 3.23
N TYR A 270 -0.32 -16.27 4.24
CA TYR A 270 -1.19 -15.96 5.38
C TYR A 270 -0.53 -14.93 6.29
N ASP A 271 -1.34 -14.35 7.19
CA ASP A 271 -0.86 -13.40 8.19
C ASP A 271 0.39 -13.96 8.92
N PRO A 272 1.55 -13.29 8.80
CA PRO A 272 2.82 -13.85 9.24
C PRO A 272 2.95 -13.89 10.78
N LEU A 273 2.07 -13.19 11.50
CA LEU A 273 2.02 -13.22 12.96
C LEU A 273 1.07 -14.30 13.45
N THR A 274 -0.12 -14.39 12.88
CA THR A 274 -1.26 -15.07 13.51
C THR A 274 -1.71 -16.36 12.84
N ASN A 275 -1.23 -16.68 11.65
CA ASN A 275 -1.70 -17.88 10.96
C ASN A 275 -1.34 -19.17 11.75
N VAL A 276 -2.21 -20.17 11.64
CA VAL A 276 -2.13 -21.40 12.47
C VAL A 276 -1.09 -22.40 11.97
N VAL A 277 -0.50 -22.22 10.80
CA VAL A 277 0.51 -23.16 10.29
C VAL A 277 1.87 -22.72 10.79
N ASP A 278 2.28 -21.49 10.45
CA ASP A 278 3.63 -21.00 10.59
C ASP A 278 3.74 -19.58 11.17
N GLY A 279 2.66 -19.04 11.75
CA GLY A 279 2.62 -17.70 12.30
C GLY A 279 3.52 -17.53 13.53
N ALA A 280 4.29 -16.44 13.56
CA ALA A 280 5.30 -16.18 14.59
C ALA A 280 4.75 -16.13 16.03
N PHE A 281 3.46 -15.86 16.22
CA PHE A 281 2.84 -15.87 17.55
C PHE A 281 2.66 -17.26 18.14
N PHE A 282 2.66 -18.31 17.32
CA PHE A 282 2.54 -19.70 17.73
C PHE A 282 3.88 -20.43 17.77
N ASP A 283 4.99 -19.68 17.72
CA ASP A 283 6.30 -20.24 17.47
C ASP A 283 7.38 -19.75 18.47
N GLY A 284 8.53 -20.40 18.44
CA GLY A 284 9.73 -20.07 19.18
C GLY A 284 9.46 -19.77 20.65
N THR A 285 9.96 -18.63 21.11
CA THR A 285 9.87 -18.21 22.50
C THR A 285 8.44 -17.82 22.92
N CYS A 286 7.56 -17.46 21.98
CA CYS A 286 6.14 -17.26 22.30
C CYS A 286 5.49 -18.56 22.76
N PHE A 287 5.72 -19.65 22.02
CA PHE A 287 5.23 -20.98 22.39
C PHE A 287 5.86 -21.47 23.71
N ALA A 288 7.15 -21.21 23.91
CA ALA A 288 7.86 -21.70 25.10
C ALA A 288 7.49 -20.98 26.40
N LEU A 289 7.25 -19.65 26.36
CA LEU A 289 7.16 -18.83 27.58
C LEU A 289 5.80 -18.18 27.81
N SER A 290 4.93 -18.09 26.81
CA SER A 290 3.66 -17.36 26.98
C SER A 290 2.73 -18.02 27.99
N ARG A 291 2.12 -17.20 28.86
CA ARG A 291 1.05 -17.65 29.77
C ARG A 291 -0.33 -17.58 29.12
N ILE A 292 -0.44 -16.93 27.96
CA ILE A 292 -1.69 -16.81 27.21
C ILE A 292 -1.83 -18.03 26.30
N LYS A 293 -2.97 -18.71 26.41
CA LYS A 293 -3.29 -19.88 25.60
C LYS A 293 -4.36 -19.55 24.57
N GLU A 294 -4.24 -20.15 23.39
CA GLU A 294 -5.26 -20.08 22.37
C GLU A 294 -6.57 -20.70 22.86
N THR A 295 -7.69 -20.03 22.62
CA THR A 295 -9.00 -20.43 23.15
C THR A 295 -9.83 -21.21 22.13
N ARG A 296 -9.52 -21.08 20.84
CA ARG A 296 -10.31 -21.64 19.73
C ARG A 296 -9.45 -22.21 18.61
N GLY A 297 -10.09 -22.95 17.71
CA GLY A 297 -9.43 -23.47 16.51
C GLY A 297 -8.47 -24.64 16.76
N PRO A 298 -7.66 -25.01 15.76
CA PRO A 298 -6.90 -26.26 15.77
C PRO A 298 -5.72 -26.28 16.76
N ARG A 299 -5.27 -25.10 17.21
CA ARG A 299 -4.22 -24.90 18.22
C ARG A 299 -4.77 -24.58 19.62
N LYS A 300 -6.06 -24.83 19.87
CA LYS A 300 -6.68 -24.59 21.18
C LYS A 300 -5.85 -25.21 22.32
N GLY A 301 -5.56 -24.41 23.34
CA GLY A 301 -4.78 -24.80 24.50
C GLY A 301 -3.26 -24.58 24.36
N GLU A 302 -2.75 -24.28 23.17
CA GLU A 302 -1.33 -23.98 22.96
C GLU A 302 -1.00 -22.55 23.44
N PRO A 303 0.19 -22.33 24.05
CA PRO A 303 0.69 -21.00 24.33
C PRO A 303 0.91 -20.18 23.06
N ARG A 304 0.63 -18.88 23.13
CA ARG A 304 0.85 -17.96 22.01
C ARG A 304 1.11 -16.53 22.46
N CYS A 305 1.72 -15.74 21.58
CA CYS A 305 1.63 -14.30 21.66
C CYS A 305 0.30 -13.79 21.05
N VAL A 306 -0.14 -12.62 21.49
CA VAL A 306 -1.40 -11.99 21.07
C VAL A 306 -1.22 -10.53 20.63
N ALA A 307 -0.05 -9.94 20.88
CA ALA A 307 0.23 -8.56 20.54
C ALA A 307 1.71 -8.35 20.17
N LEU A 308 1.98 -7.33 19.36
CA LEU A 308 3.31 -6.73 19.22
C LEU A 308 3.59 -5.81 20.41
N MET A 309 4.86 -5.46 20.62
CA MET A 309 5.22 -4.52 21.68
C MET A 309 4.67 -3.11 21.40
N ASN A 310 4.59 -2.30 22.45
CA ASN A 310 4.13 -0.91 22.42
C ASN A 310 2.71 -0.71 21.86
N GLY A 311 1.88 -1.77 21.82
CA GLY A 311 0.51 -1.69 21.31
C GLY A 311 0.40 -1.54 19.80
N THR A 312 1.51 -1.72 19.07
CA THR A 312 1.54 -1.63 17.61
C THR A 312 0.79 -2.79 16.95
N LYS A 313 0.37 -2.58 15.70
CA LYS A 313 -0.32 -3.56 14.86
C LYS A 313 0.21 -3.48 13.43
N LEU A 314 0.64 -4.63 12.91
CA LEU A 314 1.21 -4.75 11.58
C LEU A 314 0.26 -4.17 10.51
N PHE A 315 0.73 -3.19 9.74
CA PHE A 315 -0.04 -2.49 8.69
C PHE A 315 -1.33 -1.77 9.15
N GLU A 316 -1.51 -1.58 10.45
CA GLU A 316 -2.65 -0.85 11.01
C GLU A 316 -2.21 0.35 11.88
N HIS A 317 -1.30 0.12 12.83
CA HIS A 317 -0.90 1.12 13.82
C HIS A 317 0.59 0.98 14.19
N GLY A 318 1.39 1.99 13.88
CA GLY A 318 2.84 1.97 14.09
C GLY A 318 3.29 2.51 15.45
N ASP A 319 4.58 2.79 15.57
CA ASP A 319 5.27 3.35 16.74
C ASP A 319 4.98 4.85 16.94
N TYR A 320 3.69 5.24 16.97
CA TYR A 320 3.26 6.62 17.09
C TYR A 320 1.82 6.77 17.58
N ALA A 321 1.52 7.86 18.27
CA ALA A 321 0.16 8.30 18.54
C ALA A 321 -0.40 9.16 17.39
N ARG A 322 -1.70 9.04 17.09
CA ARG A 322 -2.39 9.84 16.06
C ARG A 322 -2.69 11.25 16.57
N ASN A 323 -1.65 12.07 16.69
CA ASN A 323 -1.72 13.45 17.14
C ASN A 323 -0.73 14.34 16.34
N PRO A 324 -0.84 15.69 16.43
CA PRO A 324 0.03 16.59 15.67
C PRO A 324 1.52 16.52 16.01
N LEU A 325 1.90 16.06 17.21
CA LEU A 325 3.29 16.02 17.65
C LEU A 325 4.04 14.81 17.07
N GLU A 326 3.37 13.65 17.04
CA GLU A 326 4.00 12.40 16.63
C GLU A 326 3.65 12.01 15.20
N ASN A 327 2.52 12.45 14.65
CA ASN A 327 1.99 11.97 13.37
C ASN A 327 1.64 13.10 12.40
N SER A 328 2.40 14.20 12.40
CA SER A 328 2.23 15.30 11.44
C SER A 328 3.04 15.06 10.16
N GLN A 329 2.42 15.25 9.00
CA GLN A 329 3.10 15.18 7.70
C GLN A 329 3.00 16.53 6.99
N VAL A 330 4.06 16.90 6.27
CA VAL A 330 4.08 18.10 5.45
C VAL A 330 4.68 17.79 4.09
N GLY A 331 4.19 18.48 3.07
CA GLY A 331 4.81 18.50 1.77
C GLY A 331 4.68 19.86 1.14
N VAL A 332 5.65 20.20 0.28
CA VAL A 332 5.68 21.43 -0.50
C VAL A 332 5.99 21.09 -1.94
N ARG A 333 5.30 21.74 -2.87
CA ARG A 333 5.48 21.66 -4.32
C ARG A 333 5.55 23.06 -4.90
N TYR A 334 6.62 23.35 -5.61
CA TYR A 334 6.71 24.50 -6.50
C TYR A 334 6.47 24.03 -7.93
N HIS A 335 5.65 24.74 -8.68
CA HIS A 335 5.36 24.49 -10.08
C HIS A 335 5.75 25.70 -10.92
N ALA A 336 6.24 25.46 -12.13
CA ALA A 336 6.52 26.51 -13.10
C ALA A 336 6.54 25.97 -14.53
N MET A 337 6.28 26.86 -15.49
CA MET A 337 6.44 26.59 -16.92
C MET A 337 7.55 27.48 -17.51
N ALA A 338 8.51 26.88 -18.18
CA ALA A 338 9.61 27.59 -18.83
C ALA A 338 9.23 28.06 -20.25
N PRO A 339 9.88 29.12 -20.79
CA PRO A 339 9.54 29.68 -22.11
C PRO A 339 9.67 28.71 -23.28
N PHE A 340 10.53 27.70 -23.13
CA PHE A 340 10.77 26.69 -24.15
C PHE A 340 9.78 25.52 -24.07
N GLY A 341 8.71 25.61 -23.25
CA GLY A 341 7.63 24.62 -23.19
C GLY A 341 7.84 23.48 -22.19
N LEU A 342 8.83 23.59 -21.29
CA LEU A 342 9.03 22.65 -20.19
C LEU A 342 8.17 23.05 -18.99
N GLU A 343 7.20 22.22 -18.65
CA GLU A 343 6.46 22.27 -17.39
C GLU A 343 7.22 21.43 -16.37
N PHE A 344 7.43 21.94 -15.15
CA PHE A 344 8.13 21.17 -14.12
C PHE A 344 7.63 21.47 -12.71
N THR A 345 7.86 20.51 -11.83
CA THR A 345 7.60 20.65 -10.40
C THR A 345 8.82 20.28 -9.57
N LEU A 346 9.05 21.01 -8.47
CA LEU A 346 10.02 20.67 -7.44
C LEU A 346 9.26 20.38 -6.15
N ASN A 347 9.55 19.24 -5.54
CA ASN A 347 8.74 18.68 -4.47
C ASN A 347 9.63 18.31 -3.27
N TYR A 348 9.11 18.53 -2.07
CA TYR A 348 9.69 18.05 -0.83
C TYR A 348 8.62 17.48 0.07
N PHE A 349 8.89 16.33 0.68
CA PHE A 349 8.02 15.70 1.67
C PHE A 349 8.78 15.40 2.95
N TYR A 350 8.12 15.65 4.08
CA TYR A 350 8.48 15.09 5.37
C TYR A 350 7.27 14.31 5.88
N GLN A 351 7.34 13.00 5.77
CA GLN A 351 6.21 12.12 6.05
C GLN A 351 6.64 10.74 6.54
N ARG A 352 5.71 10.00 7.14
CA ARG A 352 5.94 8.61 7.55
C ARG A 352 5.96 7.67 6.35
N TRP A 353 6.84 6.68 6.39
CA TRP A 353 6.95 5.67 5.35
C TRP A 353 5.72 4.75 5.30
N SER A 354 4.96 4.82 4.21
CA SER A 354 3.73 4.04 4.00
C SER A 354 3.97 2.64 3.46
N GLY A 355 5.08 2.41 2.76
CA GLY A 355 5.46 1.10 2.23
C GLY A 355 4.58 0.61 1.07
N ASP A 356 4.10 1.52 0.23
CA ASP A 356 3.17 1.28 -0.87
C ASP A 356 3.66 1.83 -2.22
N ASP A 357 4.97 1.97 -2.40
CA ASP A 357 5.60 2.34 -3.67
C ASP A 357 6.37 1.20 -4.34
N GLY A 358 6.32 -0.01 -3.78
CA GLY A 358 7.02 -1.20 -4.30
C GLY A 358 8.46 -1.33 -3.81
N THR A 359 8.96 -0.39 -3.00
CA THR A 359 10.29 -0.51 -2.38
C THR A 359 10.31 -1.57 -1.30
N ASN A 360 11.31 -2.44 -1.31
CA ASN A 360 11.61 -3.32 -0.18
C ASN A 360 11.93 -2.50 1.08
N TYR A 361 11.38 -2.87 2.24
CA TYR A 361 11.63 -2.20 3.50
C TYR A 361 11.41 -3.14 4.70
N ALA A 362 11.85 -2.72 5.88
CA ALA A 362 11.57 -3.38 7.15
C ALA A 362 10.31 -2.79 7.81
N PRO A 363 9.16 -3.49 7.80
CA PRO A 363 7.95 -2.99 8.45
C PRO A 363 7.99 -3.18 9.97
N ILE A 364 8.84 -4.07 10.50
CA ILE A 364 8.94 -4.32 11.94
C ILE A 364 10.37 -4.11 12.46
N ARG A 365 10.48 -3.83 13.76
CA ARG A 365 11.74 -3.71 14.50
C ARG A 365 11.71 -4.57 15.75
N GLY A 366 12.67 -5.49 15.88
CA GLY A 366 12.90 -6.24 17.12
C GLY A 366 13.80 -5.49 18.11
N LEU A 367 13.77 -5.86 19.39
CA LEU A 367 14.72 -5.34 20.39
C LEU A 367 16.14 -5.78 20.04
N ALA A 368 17.12 -4.86 20.05
CA ALA A 368 18.53 -5.20 19.85
C ALA A 368 19.02 -6.19 20.93
N LYS A 369 19.86 -7.16 20.55
CA LYS A 369 20.38 -8.18 21.47
C LYS A 369 21.37 -7.56 22.46
N ASN A 370 21.02 -7.58 23.75
CA ASN A 370 21.87 -7.24 24.90
C ASN A 370 21.19 -7.77 26.18
N ASP A 371 21.91 -7.82 27.30
CA ASP A 371 21.40 -8.44 28.54
C ASP A 371 20.10 -7.82 29.06
N VAL A 372 19.98 -6.49 29.00
CA VAL A 372 18.78 -5.75 29.43
C VAL A 372 17.57 -6.12 28.55
N ASN A 373 17.76 -6.10 27.23
CA ASN A 373 16.71 -6.43 26.28
C ASN A 373 16.36 -7.92 26.27
N ASN A 374 17.33 -8.81 26.54
CA ASN A 374 17.08 -10.24 26.69
C ASN A 374 16.15 -10.49 27.90
N ALA A 375 16.45 -9.86 29.05
CA ALA A 375 15.59 -9.94 30.23
C ALA A 375 14.19 -9.35 29.95
N ARG A 376 14.13 -8.20 29.26
CA ARG A 376 12.86 -7.59 28.84
C ARG A 376 12.07 -8.49 27.89
N ALA A 377 12.73 -9.16 26.94
CA ALA A 377 12.08 -10.04 25.99
C ALA A 377 11.39 -11.21 26.69
N VAL A 378 12.06 -11.84 27.67
CA VAL A 378 11.46 -12.89 28.52
C VAL A 378 10.19 -12.38 29.22
N GLN A 379 10.22 -11.17 29.79
CA GLN A 379 9.04 -10.56 30.41
C GLN A 379 7.91 -10.30 29.41
N LEU A 380 8.24 -9.84 28.19
CA LEU A 380 7.24 -9.63 27.14
C LEU A 380 6.60 -10.95 26.70
N TYR A 381 7.40 -11.98 26.43
CA TYR A 381 6.90 -13.29 26.03
C TYR A 381 5.98 -13.90 27.09
N THR A 382 6.34 -13.84 28.38
CA THR A 382 5.46 -14.35 29.46
C THR A 382 4.10 -13.66 29.54
N LYS A 383 4.01 -12.42 29.08
CA LYS A 383 2.76 -11.65 28.94
C LYS A 383 2.04 -11.88 27.61
N GLY A 384 2.55 -12.75 26.75
CA GLY A 384 2.02 -12.99 25.40
C GLY A 384 2.30 -11.83 24.43
N ILE A 385 3.38 -11.07 24.64
CA ILE A 385 3.78 -9.95 23.77
C ILE A 385 5.03 -10.36 22.99
N PHE A 386 4.95 -10.29 21.66
CA PHE A 386 6.08 -10.53 20.78
C PHE A 386 7.04 -9.31 20.83
N PRO A 387 8.35 -9.49 21.04
CA PRO A 387 9.32 -8.40 21.20
C PRO A 387 9.76 -7.81 19.85
N ALA A 388 8.79 -7.53 18.98
CA ALA A 388 8.92 -6.66 17.83
C ALA A 388 7.74 -5.67 17.80
N GLU A 389 7.92 -4.54 17.13
CA GLU A 389 6.89 -3.53 16.87
C GLU A 389 6.80 -3.23 15.38
N PHE A 390 5.61 -2.85 14.91
CA PHE A 390 5.43 -2.27 13.57
C PHE A 390 5.91 -0.82 13.58
N ILE A 391 6.81 -0.47 12.66
CA ILE A 391 7.41 0.87 12.58
C ILE A 391 6.96 1.58 11.30
N ALA A 392 6.80 2.89 11.39
CA ALA A 392 6.53 3.74 10.23
C ALA A 392 7.37 5.03 10.34
N PRO A 393 8.70 4.96 10.17
CA PRO A 393 9.57 6.09 10.46
C PRO A 393 9.34 7.26 9.51
N TYR A 394 9.66 8.47 9.96
CA TYR A 394 9.75 9.63 9.07
C TYR A 394 10.89 9.49 8.07
N VAL A 395 10.59 9.83 6.83
CA VAL A 395 11.53 9.95 5.72
C VAL A 395 11.47 11.36 5.14
N HIS A 396 12.57 11.78 4.53
CA HIS A 396 12.61 12.97 3.70
C HIS A 396 12.63 12.54 2.24
N THR A 397 11.79 13.13 1.41
CA THR A 397 11.78 12.88 -0.03
C THR A 397 11.97 14.20 -0.75
N LEU A 398 12.98 14.28 -1.60
CA LEU A 398 13.11 15.33 -2.62
C LEU A 398 12.61 14.77 -3.94
N GLY A 399 11.88 15.55 -4.72
CA GLY A 399 11.37 15.07 -5.99
C GLY A 399 11.25 16.14 -7.06
N LEU A 400 11.22 15.68 -8.30
CA LEU A 400 11.08 16.50 -9.50
C LEU A 400 10.17 15.77 -10.47
N SER A 401 9.26 16.49 -11.12
CA SER A 401 8.58 16.03 -12.34
C SER A 401 8.76 17.06 -13.43
N ALA A 402 8.73 16.62 -14.69
CA ALA A 402 8.83 17.48 -15.83
C ALA A 402 8.12 16.89 -17.06
N ASN A 403 7.37 17.73 -17.77
CA ASN A 403 6.76 17.41 -19.06
C ASN A 403 7.27 18.36 -20.13
N TYR A 404 7.57 17.80 -21.30
CA TYR A 404 7.98 18.56 -22.48
C TYR A 404 7.28 18.02 -23.72
N SER A 405 6.48 18.87 -24.37
CA SER A 405 5.84 18.56 -25.65
C SER A 405 6.72 19.05 -26.79
N ASP A 406 7.33 18.12 -27.54
CA ASP A 406 8.04 18.45 -28.79
C ASP A 406 7.09 18.37 -29.97
N GLU A 407 6.45 19.49 -30.29
CA GLU A 407 5.55 19.61 -31.42
C GLU A 407 6.27 19.78 -32.76
N ALA A 408 7.54 20.21 -32.75
CA ALA A 408 8.26 20.63 -33.94
C ALA A 408 8.84 19.46 -34.73
N TYR A 409 9.42 18.46 -34.05
CA TYR A 409 10.14 17.38 -34.72
C TYR A 409 9.47 16.02 -34.53
N THR A 410 9.21 15.64 -33.28
CA THR A 410 8.79 14.27 -32.96
C THR A 410 7.30 14.10 -32.74
N GLN A 411 6.57 15.19 -32.44
CA GLN A 411 5.17 15.17 -31.98
C GLN A 411 5.00 14.28 -30.73
N THR A 412 6.03 14.25 -29.88
CA THR A 412 6.12 13.37 -28.72
C THR A 412 6.08 14.21 -27.45
N VAL A 413 5.31 13.76 -26.47
CA VAL A 413 5.35 14.28 -25.11
C VAL A 413 6.35 13.44 -24.33
N PHE A 414 7.40 14.06 -23.83
CA PHE A 414 8.35 13.46 -22.91
C PHE A 414 7.93 13.77 -21.48
N ARG A 415 7.94 12.74 -20.64
CA ARG A 415 7.64 12.82 -19.21
C ARG A 415 8.86 12.37 -18.43
N ALA A 416 9.15 13.03 -17.32
CA ALA A 416 10.17 12.59 -16.39
C ALA A 416 9.66 12.81 -14.97
N GLU A 417 9.90 11.84 -14.10
CA GLU A 417 9.68 11.98 -12.68
C GLU A 417 10.84 11.35 -11.93
N THR A 418 11.23 11.92 -10.80
CA THR A 418 12.31 11.36 -9.97
C THR A 418 12.11 11.73 -8.52
N VAL A 419 12.51 10.83 -7.62
CA VAL A 419 12.55 11.06 -6.17
C VAL A 419 13.85 10.56 -5.56
N TYR A 420 14.36 11.30 -4.57
CA TYR A 420 15.46 10.91 -3.71
C TYR A 420 14.95 10.80 -2.27
N ASP A 421 14.85 9.56 -1.79
CA ASP A 421 14.38 9.21 -0.46
C ASP A 421 15.54 9.08 0.51
N VAL A 422 15.40 9.69 1.69
CA VAL A 422 16.37 9.65 2.78
C VAL A 422 15.75 8.95 3.98
N GLY A 423 16.40 7.86 4.40
CA GLY A 423 16.10 7.21 5.67
C GLY A 423 15.07 6.07 5.63
N ILE A 424 14.88 5.43 4.48
CA ILE A 424 14.02 4.24 4.35
C ILE A 424 14.56 3.12 5.24
N PRO A 425 13.73 2.45 6.06
CA PRO A 425 14.17 1.34 6.91
C PRO A 425 14.34 0.05 6.10
N PHE A 426 15.52 -0.58 6.15
CA PHE A 426 15.78 -1.90 5.57
C PHE A 426 16.16 -2.90 6.67
N PHE A 427 15.83 -4.17 6.47
CA PHE A 427 16.33 -5.24 7.32
C PHE A 427 17.84 -5.40 7.11
N ASP A 428 18.57 -5.56 8.20
CA ASP A 428 20.01 -5.73 8.22
C ASP A 428 20.37 -6.96 9.05
N LEU A 429 20.84 -8.01 8.36
CA LEU A 429 21.12 -9.32 8.95
C LEU A 429 22.17 -9.28 10.05
N GLN A 430 23.02 -8.25 10.03
CA GLN A 430 24.14 -8.12 10.95
C GLN A 430 23.76 -7.39 12.23
N LYS A 431 22.58 -6.76 12.25
CA LYS A 431 21.98 -6.21 13.46
C LYS A 431 21.17 -7.28 14.16
N ILE A 432 21.73 -7.86 15.21
CA ILE A 432 21.10 -8.97 15.92
C ILE A 432 20.03 -8.46 16.89
N THR A 433 18.88 -9.11 16.87
CA THR A 433 17.79 -8.86 17.81
C THR A 433 17.66 -10.00 18.83
N VAL A 434 16.82 -9.80 19.84
CA VAL A 434 16.44 -10.83 20.81
C VAL A 434 15.59 -11.97 20.20
N ILE A 435 15.25 -11.86 18.92
CA ILE A 435 14.49 -12.85 18.16
C ILE A 435 15.48 -13.47 17.17
N ASP A 436 16.08 -14.61 17.53
CA ASP A 436 17.18 -15.21 16.78
C ASP A 436 16.87 -16.58 16.14
N VAL A 437 15.75 -17.23 16.47
CA VAL A 437 15.37 -18.53 15.89
C VAL A 437 13.87 -18.61 15.50
N PRO A 438 13.55 -18.50 14.19
CA PRO A 438 14.35 -17.79 13.18
C PRO A 438 14.53 -16.30 13.51
N ALA A 439 15.53 -15.69 12.88
CA ALA A 439 15.91 -14.33 13.25
C ALA A 439 15.01 -13.26 12.61
N VAL A 440 14.52 -12.32 13.42
CA VAL A 440 14.07 -11.01 12.91
C VAL A 440 15.29 -10.10 12.87
N PRO A 441 15.77 -9.67 11.69
CA PRO A 441 16.91 -8.77 11.61
C PRO A 441 16.60 -7.40 12.24
N GLY A 442 17.65 -6.71 12.66
CA GLY A 442 17.55 -5.30 13.02
C GLY A 442 17.36 -4.41 11.79
N VAL A 443 17.29 -3.11 12.03
CA VAL A 443 16.96 -2.13 10.98
C VAL A 443 18.13 -1.19 10.71
N THR A 444 18.42 -0.95 9.44
CA THR A 444 19.36 0.07 8.95
C THR A 444 18.64 1.02 8.01
N LYS A 445 18.84 2.32 8.20
CA LYS A 445 18.29 3.35 7.31
C LYS A 445 19.16 3.49 6.07
N LYS A 446 18.54 3.56 4.88
CA LYS A 446 19.22 3.76 3.60
C LYS A 446 18.55 4.85 2.78
N ASN A 447 19.32 5.39 1.84
CA ASN A 447 18.84 6.38 0.88
C ASN A 447 18.64 5.70 -0.47
N MET A 448 17.64 6.15 -1.21
CA MET A 448 17.26 5.52 -2.47
C MET A 448 16.88 6.58 -3.49
N TRP A 449 17.36 6.41 -4.72
CA TRP A 449 16.98 7.22 -5.86
C TRP A 449 16.06 6.39 -6.75
N LYS A 450 14.95 6.98 -7.17
CA LYS A 450 13.98 6.36 -8.06
C LYS A 450 13.62 7.33 -9.16
N GLY A 451 13.34 6.83 -10.35
CA GLY A 451 12.82 7.70 -11.39
C GLY A 451 12.17 6.96 -12.53
N MET A 452 11.54 7.76 -13.37
CA MET A 452 10.86 7.37 -14.59
C MET A 452 11.21 8.38 -15.68
N ILE A 453 11.45 7.86 -16.88
CA ILE A 453 11.35 8.65 -18.11
C ILE A 453 10.35 7.96 -19.03
N GLY A 454 9.48 8.75 -19.65
CA GLY A 454 8.37 8.28 -20.45
C GLY A 454 8.25 9.09 -21.72
N PHE A 455 7.61 8.49 -22.71
CA PHE A 455 7.24 9.19 -23.93
C PHE A 455 5.86 8.73 -24.39
N ASP A 456 5.09 9.67 -24.94
CA ASP A 456 3.77 9.43 -25.51
C ASP A 456 3.69 10.08 -26.89
N ARG A 457 3.37 9.26 -27.89
CA ARG A 457 3.31 9.70 -29.29
C ARG A 457 2.08 9.15 -30.01
N PRO A 458 1.05 9.98 -30.23
CA PRO A 458 -0.03 9.65 -31.16
C PRO A 458 0.54 9.42 -32.56
N THR A 459 0.41 8.20 -33.09
CA THR A 459 1.01 7.79 -34.35
C THR A 459 -0.04 7.27 -35.33
N TRP A 460 -0.08 7.82 -36.53
CA TRP A 460 -0.93 7.30 -37.60
C TRP A 460 -0.36 6.02 -38.18
N ILE A 461 -0.98 4.88 -37.85
CA ILE A 461 -0.68 3.58 -38.46
C ILE A 461 -1.89 3.20 -39.32
N LYS A 462 -1.96 3.75 -40.54
CA LYS A 462 -3.12 3.65 -41.44
C LYS A 462 -3.49 2.22 -41.84
N THR A 463 -2.58 1.26 -41.68
CA THR A 463 -2.84 -0.17 -41.91
C THR A 463 -3.66 -0.81 -40.78
N VAL A 464 -3.58 -0.28 -39.56
CA VAL A 464 -4.29 -0.80 -38.37
C VAL A 464 -5.57 -0.01 -38.12
N ASN A 465 -5.51 1.32 -38.17
CA ASN A 465 -6.67 2.18 -37.98
C ASN A 465 -6.59 3.40 -38.91
N LYS A 466 -7.63 3.59 -39.73
CA LYS A 466 -7.74 4.69 -40.70
C LYS A 466 -8.45 5.93 -40.14
N LYS A 467 -9.09 5.82 -38.97
CA LYS A 467 -9.96 6.85 -38.38
C LYS A 467 -9.36 7.52 -37.14
N SER A 468 -8.48 6.84 -36.41
CA SER A 468 -7.76 7.42 -35.27
C SER A 468 -6.28 7.04 -35.28
N THR A 469 -5.50 7.87 -34.59
CA THR A 469 -4.10 7.56 -34.25
C THR A 469 -4.05 6.43 -33.23
N ILE A 470 -2.95 5.70 -33.26
CA ILE A 470 -2.57 4.73 -32.21
C ILE A 470 -1.59 5.44 -31.30
N LEU A 471 -1.89 5.49 -30.00
CA LEU A 471 -0.97 6.02 -29.01
C LEU A 471 0.17 5.03 -28.79
N LEU A 472 1.38 5.39 -29.20
CA LEU A 472 2.60 4.68 -28.83
C LEU A 472 3.11 5.30 -27.54
N THR A 473 3.18 4.51 -26.48
CA THR A 473 3.65 4.94 -25.16
C THR A 473 4.71 3.99 -24.65
N GLY A 474 5.72 4.54 -23.98
CA GLY A 474 6.73 3.76 -23.29
C GLY A 474 7.23 4.46 -22.05
N GLN A 475 7.54 3.69 -21.01
CA GLN A 475 8.07 4.19 -19.75
C GLN A 475 9.23 3.31 -19.30
N PHE A 476 10.32 3.95 -18.88
CA PHE A 476 11.49 3.32 -18.29
C PHE A 476 11.63 3.78 -16.84
N PHE A 477 11.58 2.83 -15.92
CA PHE A 477 11.68 3.02 -14.49
C PHE A 477 13.01 2.51 -13.98
N TRP A 478 13.56 3.17 -12.96
CA TRP A 478 14.70 2.66 -12.22
C TRP A 478 14.57 2.91 -10.73
N HIS A 479 15.20 2.00 -9.98
CA HIS A 479 15.44 2.06 -8.56
C HIS A 479 16.94 1.90 -8.33
N TYR A 480 17.53 2.80 -7.55
CA TYR A 480 18.94 2.80 -7.18
C TYR A 480 19.12 2.96 -5.67
N LEU A 481 19.68 1.94 -5.03
CA LEU A 481 19.99 2.00 -3.60
C LEU A 481 21.38 2.61 -3.37
N VAL A 482 21.42 3.78 -2.74
CA VAL A 482 22.65 4.53 -2.52
C VAL A 482 23.50 3.86 -1.45
N ASN A 483 24.77 3.61 -1.74
CA ASN A 483 25.71 2.93 -0.85
C ASN A 483 25.15 1.58 -0.35
N ASN A 484 24.60 0.79 -1.28
CA ASN A 484 24.16 -0.57 -1.01
C ASN A 484 25.35 -1.42 -0.54
N PRO A 485 25.33 -1.98 0.68
CA PRO A 485 26.41 -2.85 1.11
C PRO A 485 26.32 -4.16 0.34
N GLY A 486 27.38 -4.50 -0.40
CA GLY A 486 27.44 -5.75 -1.15
C GLY A 486 27.53 -6.96 -0.21
N CYS A 487 26.53 -7.83 -0.22
CA CYS A 487 26.57 -9.13 0.44
C CYS A 487 25.67 -10.16 -0.26
N ASN A 488 25.88 -11.44 0.04
CA ASN A 488 24.91 -12.49 -0.25
C ASN A 488 24.05 -12.72 1.00
N ALA A 489 22.85 -12.11 1.03
CA ALA A 489 21.95 -12.18 2.18
C ALA A 489 21.58 -13.62 2.56
N GLU A 490 21.44 -14.53 1.58
CA GLU A 490 21.07 -15.93 1.84
C GLU A 490 22.19 -16.70 2.55
N GLU A 491 23.45 -16.42 2.20
CA GLU A 491 24.62 -17.01 2.88
C GLU A 491 24.80 -16.42 4.27
N VAL A 492 24.69 -15.09 4.40
CA VAL A 492 24.83 -14.41 5.70
C VAL A 492 23.73 -14.87 6.67
N ALA A 493 22.51 -15.10 6.18
CA ALA A 493 21.40 -15.59 6.99
C ALA A 493 21.69 -16.95 7.67
N LYS A 494 22.49 -17.81 7.02
CA LYS A 494 22.86 -19.15 7.51
C LYS A 494 23.92 -19.11 8.62
N LEU A 495 24.57 -17.97 8.83
CA LEU A 495 25.60 -17.78 9.85
C LEU A 495 24.97 -17.64 11.25
N THR A 496 25.73 -18.07 12.27
CA THR A 496 25.30 -17.88 13.66
C THR A 496 25.17 -16.39 14.00
N PRO A 497 24.36 -16.01 14.99
CA PRO A 497 24.25 -14.61 15.41
C PRO A 497 25.61 -13.96 15.71
N ASP A 498 26.54 -14.68 16.34
CA ASP A 498 27.88 -14.16 16.67
C ASP A 498 28.76 -13.96 15.43
N GLN A 499 28.60 -14.79 14.40
CA GLN A 499 29.27 -14.62 13.12
C GLN A 499 28.68 -13.43 12.35
N ARG A 500 27.35 -13.29 12.36
CA ARG A 500 26.63 -12.13 11.81
C ARG A 500 26.83 -10.85 12.60
N ALA A 501 27.32 -10.87 13.83
CA ALA A 501 27.61 -9.64 14.56
C ALA A 501 28.97 -9.03 14.16
N ARG A 502 29.85 -9.80 13.51
CA ARG A 502 31.24 -9.41 13.20
C ARG A 502 31.44 -8.82 11.81
N GLY A 503 30.47 -8.97 10.90
CA GLY A 503 30.59 -8.48 9.53
C GLY A 503 30.02 -7.07 9.35
N GLY A 504 30.16 -6.55 8.13
CA GLY A 504 29.54 -5.30 7.71
C GLY A 504 28.05 -5.47 7.40
N SER A 505 27.31 -4.37 7.38
CA SER A 505 25.87 -4.31 7.05
C SER A 505 25.51 -5.23 5.87
N CYS A 506 24.44 -6.00 5.99
CA CYS A 506 23.98 -6.88 4.93
C CYS A 506 22.46 -6.81 4.83
N LEU A 507 21.97 -6.19 3.76
CA LEU A 507 20.55 -5.92 3.60
C LEU A 507 19.80 -7.13 3.06
N ALA A 508 18.60 -7.35 3.57
CA ALA A 508 17.70 -8.40 3.11
C ALA A 508 16.29 -7.83 2.84
N GLY A 509 15.62 -8.37 1.81
CA GLY A 509 14.26 -7.99 1.46
C GLY A 509 13.20 -8.87 2.14
N GLY A 510 11.96 -8.35 2.11
CA GLY A 510 10.76 -9.07 2.51
C GLY A 510 10.49 -9.14 4.02
N LEU A 511 9.19 -9.24 4.35
CA LEU A 511 8.70 -9.65 5.66
C LEU A 511 8.63 -11.18 5.70
N ASP A 512 9.71 -11.85 6.10
CA ASP A 512 9.66 -13.27 6.45
C ASP A 512 9.81 -13.40 7.98
N LEU A 513 8.69 -13.64 8.67
CA LEU A 513 8.69 -13.74 10.13
C LEU A 513 9.09 -15.15 10.60
N PRO A 514 9.67 -15.26 11.79
CA PRO A 514 10.17 -16.53 12.31
C PRO A 514 9.13 -17.66 12.36
N SER A 515 9.50 -18.82 11.85
CA SER A 515 8.76 -20.07 11.92
C SER A 515 9.68 -21.31 12.08
N SER A 516 9.40 -22.15 13.08
CA SER A 516 10.04 -23.45 13.29
C SER A 516 9.46 -24.58 12.45
N VAL A 517 8.33 -24.37 11.78
CA VAL A 517 7.73 -25.39 10.90
C VAL A 517 8.27 -25.35 9.47
N ARG A 518 9.05 -24.32 9.11
CA ARG A 518 9.73 -24.16 7.81
C ARG A 518 11.20 -24.55 7.90
N ILE A 519 11.76 -25.03 6.79
CA ILE A 519 13.21 -25.32 6.69
C ILE A 519 13.91 -24.24 5.84
N PRO A 520 15.09 -23.76 6.30
CA PRO A 520 15.77 -24.15 7.53
C PRO A 520 15.09 -23.55 8.77
N THR A 521 14.92 -24.35 9.82
CA THR A 521 14.24 -23.95 11.08
C THR A 521 15.01 -22.89 11.87
N ASN A 522 16.27 -22.67 11.52
CA ASN A 522 17.24 -21.80 12.18
C ASN A 522 17.84 -20.71 11.28
N THR A 523 17.46 -20.67 10.00
CA THR A 523 17.94 -19.68 9.03
C THR A 523 16.72 -18.97 8.45
N PRO A 524 16.61 -17.64 8.56
CA PRO A 524 15.52 -16.94 7.90
C PRO A 524 15.66 -17.09 6.37
N VAL A 525 14.57 -17.42 5.70
CA VAL A 525 14.56 -17.59 4.24
C VAL A 525 14.27 -16.23 3.62
N PHE A 526 15.29 -15.39 3.54
CA PHE A 526 15.14 -14.12 2.83
C PHE A 526 14.99 -14.40 1.34
N ARG A 527 13.83 -14.01 0.82
CA ARG A 527 13.43 -14.35 -0.55
C ARG A 527 13.99 -13.40 -1.58
N ASP A 528 14.33 -12.19 -1.15
CA ASP A 528 14.74 -11.15 -2.07
C ASP A 528 16.09 -10.55 -1.69
N LYS A 529 16.98 -10.55 -2.68
CA LYS A 529 18.28 -9.88 -2.59
C LYS A 529 18.03 -8.41 -2.87
N ILE A 530 18.37 -7.55 -1.93
CA ILE A 530 18.33 -6.10 -2.16
C ILE A 530 19.35 -5.74 -3.24
N ARG A 531 18.86 -5.44 -4.43
CA ARG A 531 19.68 -5.08 -5.58
C ARG A 531 20.08 -3.61 -5.48
N THR A 532 21.29 -3.31 -5.96
CA THR A 532 21.75 -1.93 -6.09
C THR A 532 20.96 -1.19 -7.16
N TRP A 533 20.66 -1.88 -8.26
CA TRP A 533 19.91 -1.36 -9.41
C TRP A 533 18.79 -2.32 -9.77
N GLU A 534 17.61 -1.77 -10.01
CA GLU A 534 16.48 -2.45 -10.64
C GLU A 534 15.89 -1.52 -11.69
N ALA A 535 15.54 -2.05 -12.85
CA ALA A 535 14.93 -1.26 -13.90
C ALA A 535 13.82 -2.06 -14.59
N LEU A 536 12.77 -1.36 -15.00
CA LEU A 536 11.64 -1.92 -15.73
C LEU A 536 11.37 -1.03 -16.94
N ALA A 537 11.20 -1.63 -18.12
CA ALA A 537 10.71 -0.93 -19.29
C ALA A 537 9.32 -1.47 -19.65
N THR A 538 8.41 -0.56 -19.97
CA THR A 538 7.07 -0.89 -20.47
C THR A 538 6.87 -0.18 -21.79
N PHE A 539 6.23 -0.87 -22.74
CA PHE A 539 5.87 -0.34 -24.04
C PHE A 539 4.47 -0.80 -24.37
N ALA A 540 3.61 0.10 -24.84
CA ALA A 540 2.26 -0.20 -25.23
C ALA A 540 1.85 0.57 -26.49
N ALA A 541 0.95 -0.03 -27.25
CA ALA A 541 0.25 0.59 -28.37
C ALA A 541 -1.25 0.51 -28.10
N ILE A 542 -1.91 1.65 -27.98
CA ILE A 542 -3.32 1.74 -27.59
C ILE A 542 -4.09 2.39 -28.75
N SER A 543 -5.12 1.70 -29.27
CA SER A 543 -5.95 2.15 -30.39
C SER A 543 -7.28 2.73 -29.96
#